data_AF-A0A6C9NDB9-F1
#
_entry.id   AF-A0A6C9NDB9-F1
#
_cell.length_a   1.000
_cell.length_b   1.000
_cell.length_c   1.000
_cell.angle_alpha   90.00
_cell.angle_beta   90.00
_cell.angle_gamma   90.00
#
_symmetry.space_group_name_H-M   'P 1'
#
loop_
_entity.id
_entity.type
_entity.pdbx_description
1 polymer ?
#
loop_
_entity_poly.entity_id
_entity_poly.type
_entity_poly.pdbx_seq_one_letter_code
_entity_poly.pdbx_strand_id
1 'polypeptide(L)'
;MKTIDMLAKYLNEWPLKYSRIVQAEDCIFYGVFADNEMHYEVIQSEGLAGLTLSEDHGTSVTFHDWITAQRSEMEKGDVFDISRAVYAKAKSDNDYMSEHLYNMKLQCLHAALIQNGHFDKTSAINIAEAINAGFNAIK
;
A
#
# COMPACT_ATOMS: atom_id res chain seq x y z
N MET A 1 -13.31 6.91 18.98
CA MET A 1 -12.22 6.66 18.01
C MET A 1 -12.84 6.53 16.63
N LYS A 2 -12.24 7.16 15.62
CA LYS A 2 -12.75 7.06 14.24
C LYS A 2 -12.34 5.76 13.58
N THR A 3 -13.08 5.35 12.56
CA THR A 3 -12.88 4.13 11.77
C THR A 3 -11.45 4.07 11.23
N ILE A 4 -10.95 5.18 10.71
CA ILE A 4 -9.60 5.30 10.18
C ILE A 4 -8.52 5.07 11.25
N ASP A 5 -8.72 5.58 12.46
CA ASP A 5 -7.78 5.40 13.58
C ASP A 5 -7.79 3.95 14.06
N MET A 6 -8.97 3.30 14.11
CA MET A 6 -9.09 1.88 14.44
C MET A 6 -8.32 1.02 13.45
N LEU A 7 -8.51 1.28 12.15
CA LEU A 7 -7.81 0.55 11.09
C LEU A 7 -6.30 0.83 11.12
N ALA A 8 -5.87 2.08 11.29
CA ALA A 8 -4.44 2.41 11.38
C ALA A 8 -3.75 1.71 12.56
N LYS A 9 -4.46 1.57 13.70
CA LYS A 9 -3.92 0.99 14.93
C LYS A 9 -3.93 -0.54 14.97
N TYR A 10 -4.98 -1.18 14.46
CA TYR A 10 -5.21 -2.61 14.67
C TYR A 10 -5.10 -3.46 13.39
N LEU A 11 -5.10 -2.84 12.21
CA LEU A 11 -4.85 -3.54 10.95
C LEU A 11 -3.36 -3.48 10.64
N ASN A 12 -2.70 -4.65 10.66
CA ASN A 12 -1.25 -4.75 10.40
C ASN A 12 -0.89 -4.41 8.94
N GLU A 13 -1.73 -4.82 7.98
CA GLU A 13 -1.51 -4.62 6.54
C GLU A 13 -2.87 -4.38 5.85
N TRP A 14 -2.88 -3.51 4.83
CA TRP A 14 -4.06 -3.30 4.02
C TRP A 14 -4.33 -4.50 3.08
N PRO A 15 -5.50 -5.13 3.13
CA PRO A 15 -5.83 -6.20 2.19
C PRO A 15 -6.01 -5.64 0.77
N LEU A 16 -5.02 -5.90 -0.10
CA LEU A 16 -4.94 -5.33 -1.47
C LEU A 16 -6.14 -5.62 -2.37
N LYS A 17 -6.95 -6.65 -2.05
CA LYS A 17 -8.18 -6.96 -2.77
C LYS A 17 -9.31 -5.95 -2.56
N TYR A 18 -9.21 -5.10 -1.54
CA TYR A 18 -10.22 -4.10 -1.21
C TYR A 18 -9.77 -2.69 -1.56
N SER A 19 -10.63 -1.95 -2.24
CA SER A 19 -10.44 -0.52 -2.52
C SER A 19 -10.75 0.35 -1.32
N ARG A 20 -11.75 -0.05 -0.52
CA ARG A 20 -12.18 0.66 0.68
C ARG A 20 -12.67 -0.32 1.75
N ILE A 21 -12.56 0.08 3.01
CA ILE A 21 -13.05 -0.65 4.18
C ILE A 21 -14.05 0.24 4.90
N VAL A 22 -15.17 -0.34 5.32
CA VAL A 22 -16.21 0.35 6.09
C VAL A 22 -16.56 -0.49 7.32
N GLN A 23 -16.78 0.16 8.46
CA GLN A 23 -17.38 -0.50 9.63
C GLN A 23 -18.90 -0.34 9.56
N ALA A 24 -19.64 -1.44 9.62
CA ALA A 24 -21.10 -1.42 9.64
C ALA A 24 -21.64 -1.36 11.08
N GLU A 25 -22.97 -1.18 11.22
CA GLU A 25 -23.66 -1.03 12.52
C GLU A 25 -23.51 -2.25 13.43
N ASP A 26 -23.24 -3.42 12.85
CA ASP A 26 -22.94 -4.68 13.57
C ASP A 26 -21.53 -4.70 14.19
N CYS A 27 -20.80 -3.57 14.15
CA CYS A 27 -19.40 -3.40 14.56
C CYS A 27 -18.39 -4.16 13.69
N ILE A 28 -18.83 -4.85 12.64
CA ILE A 28 -17.97 -5.63 11.75
C ILE A 28 -17.40 -4.74 10.65
N PHE A 29 -16.16 -5.02 10.26
CA PHE A 29 -15.49 -4.37 9.14
C PHE A 29 -15.71 -5.16 7.86
N TYR A 30 -16.13 -4.46 6.81
CA TYR A 30 -16.36 -5.00 5.48
C TYR A 30 -15.42 -4.34 4.47
N GLY A 31 -14.77 -5.15 3.65
CA GLY A 31 -13.99 -4.72 2.51
C GLY A 31 -14.86 -4.66 1.25
N VAL A 32 -14.70 -3.58 0.48
CA VAL A 32 -15.35 -3.40 -0.83
C VAL A 32 -14.32 -3.67 -1.91
N PHE A 33 -14.68 -4.47 -2.91
CA PHE A 33 -13.77 -4.82 -4.00
C PHE A 33 -13.50 -3.64 -4.93
N ALA A 34 -12.26 -3.51 -5.40
CA ALA A 34 -11.87 -2.46 -6.35
C ALA A 34 -12.62 -2.54 -7.69
N ASP A 35 -12.90 -3.76 -8.14
CA ASP A 35 -13.53 -4.01 -9.44
C ASP A 35 -15.06 -4.16 -9.34
N ASN A 36 -15.62 -4.17 -8.12
CA ASN A 36 -17.06 -4.38 -7.92
C ASN A 36 -17.57 -3.79 -6.60
N GLU A 37 -18.09 -2.57 -6.67
CA GLU A 37 -18.55 -1.82 -5.49
C GLU A 37 -19.77 -2.41 -4.78
N MET A 38 -20.50 -3.33 -5.42
CA MET A 38 -21.67 -4.00 -4.84
C MET A 38 -21.29 -5.23 -4.00
N HIS A 39 -20.05 -5.70 -4.08
CA HIS A 39 -19.59 -6.85 -3.32
C HIS A 39 -18.85 -6.39 -2.06
N TYR A 40 -19.35 -6.89 -0.93
CA TYR A 40 -18.80 -6.66 0.39
C TYR A 40 -18.36 -8.00 0.98
N GLU A 41 -17.17 -8.04 1.58
CA GLU A 41 -16.66 -9.21 2.27
C GLU A 41 -16.25 -8.84 3.69
N VAL A 42 -16.64 -9.67 4.66
CA VAL A 42 -16.22 -9.51 6.05
C VAL A 42 -14.70 -9.63 6.16
N ILE A 43 -14.07 -8.69 6.84
CA ILE A 43 -12.63 -8.73 7.11
C ILE A 43 -12.39 -9.61 8.33
N GLN A 44 -11.87 -10.81 8.10
CA GLN A 44 -11.43 -11.72 9.16
C GLN A 44 -10.02 -11.35 9.62
N SER A 45 -9.92 -10.31 10.45
CA SER A 45 -8.67 -9.94 11.14
C SER A 45 -8.88 -10.06 12.64
N GLU A 46 -8.02 -10.83 13.31
CA GLU A 46 -8.07 -11.01 14.77
C GLU A 46 -7.93 -9.66 15.50
N GLY A 47 -7.14 -8.73 14.94
CA GLY A 47 -6.97 -7.39 15.53
C GLY A 47 -8.21 -6.50 15.43
N LEU A 48 -9.11 -6.78 14.49
CA LEU A 48 -10.35 -6.01 14.30
C LEU A 48 -11.56 -6.67 14.97
N ALA A 49 -11.42 -7.91 15.44
CA ALA A 49 -12.50 -8.64 16.08
C ALA A 49 -12.83 -8.05 17.46
N GLY A 50 -14.11 -7.85 17.74
CA GLY A 50 -14.59 -7.38 19.05
C GLY A 50 -14.33 -5.89 19.32
N LEU A 51 -13.88 -5.12 18.32
CA LEU A 51 -13.84 -3.67 18.43
C LEU A 51 -15.26 -3.10 18.49
N THR A 52 -15.45 -2.08 19.33
CA THR A 52 -16.71 -1.33 19.43
C THR A 52 -16.97 -0.51 18.17
N LEU A 53 -18.22 -0.13 17.93
CA LEU A 53 -18.61 0.76 16.84
C LEU A 53 -17.84 2.10 16.88
N SER A 54 -17.34 2.56 15.74
CA SER A 54 -16.68 3.86 15.59
C SER A 54 -17.67 5.02 15.61
N GLU A 55 -17.14 6.21 15.90
CA GLU A 55 -17.91 7.47 15.91
C GLU A 55 -18.46 7.83 14.53
N ASP A 56 -17.74 7.44 13.49
CA ASP A 56 -18.03 7.70 12.08
C ASP A 56 -18.33 6.41 11.31
N HIS A 57 -18.97 5.43 11.97
CA HIS A 57 -19.37 4.18 11.32
C HIS A 57 -20.18 4.44 10.04
N GLY A 58 -20.05 3.55 9.06
CA GLY A 58 -20.54 3.79 7.70
C GLY A 58 -19.60 4.64 6.84
N THR A 59 -18.59 5.31 7.42
CA THR A 59 -17.55 6.00 6.64
C THR A 59 -16.62 4.98 6.00
N SER A 60 -16.45 5.11 4.69
CA SER A 60 -15.49 4.31 3.93
C SER A 60 -14.10 4.91 4.06
N VAL A 61 -13.14 4.08 4.46
CA VAL A 61 -11.72 4.41 4.53
C VAL A 61 -11.02 3.78 3.33
N THR A 62 -10.17 4.53 2.63
CA THR A 62 -9.36 3.99 1.53
C THR A 62 -7.95 3.60 2.00
N PHE A 63 -7.22 2.88 1.15
CA PHE A 63 -5.79 2.60 1.39
C PHE A 63 -4.98 3.88 1.64
N HIS A 64 -5.25 4.94 0.89
CA HIS A 64 -4.50 6.18 1.00
C HIS A 64 -4.76 6.90 2.34
N ASP A 65 -6.02 6.91 2.77
CA ASP A 65 -6.41 7.44 4.08
C ASP A 65 -5.71 6.67 5.19
N TRP A 66 -5.77 5.33 5.13
CA TRP A 66 -5.14 4.45 6.11
C TRP A 66 -3.62 4.64 6.19
N ILE A 67 -2.90 4.68 5.06
CA ILE A 67 -1.45 4.95 5.04
C ILE A 67 -1.12 6.33 5.61
N THR A 68 -1.95 7.33 5.36
CA THR A 68 -1.74 8.69 5.87
C THR A 68 -1.94 8.74 7.38
N ALA A 69 -2.98 8.09 7.90
CA ALA A 69 -3.22 7.96 9.33
C ALA A 69 -2.10 7.15 10.02
N GLN A 70 -1.66 6.05 9.42
CA GLN A 70 -0.57 5.23 9.95
C GLN A 70 0.74 6.03 10.06
N ARG A 71 1.08 6.82 9.02
CA ARG A 71 2.24 7.73 9.06
C ARG A 71 2.09 8.83 10.12
N SER A 72 0.92 9.43 10.25
CA SER A 72 0.67 10.47 11.27
C SER A 72 0.80 9.93 12.69
N GLU A 73 0.39 8.68 12.94
CA GLU A 73 0.58 8.03 14.24
C GLU A 73 2.07 7.71 14.51
N MET A 74 2.81 7.26 13.49
CA MET A 74 4.27 7.07 13.59
C MET A 74 5.02 8.36 13.93
N GLU A 75 4.59 9.50 13.39
CA GLU A 75 5.19 10.82 13.66
C GLU A 75 4.93 11.33 15.08
N LYS A 76 3.86 10.87 15.75
CA LYS A 76 3.52 11.27 17.12
C LYS A 76 4.29 10.51 18.22
N GLY A 77 5.16 9.57 17.83
CA GLY A 77 6.06 8.87 18.76
C GLY A 77 5.44 7.72 19.54
N ASP A 78 4.19 7.32 19.24
CA ASP A 78 3.62 6.08 19.75
C ASP A 78 4.09 4.95 18.82
N VAL A 79 5.31 4.47 19.08
CA VAL A 79 6.03 3.50 18.24
C VAL A 79 5.30 2.16 18.28
N PHE A 80 4.34 1.96 17.40
CA PHE A 80 4.15 0.64 16.82
C PHE A 80 5.38 0.38 15.97
N ASP A 81 6.24 -0.49 16.48
CA ASP A 81 7.50 -0.84 15.85
C ASP A 81 7.23 -1.63 14.56
N ILE A 82 6.97 -0.90 13.47
CA ILE A 82 6.84 -1.46 12.12
C ILE A 82 8.17 -2.08 11.68
N SER A 83 9.32 -1.73 12.29
CA SER A 83 10.57 -2.46 12.05
C SER A 83 10.53 -3.90 12.58
N ARG A 84 9.64 -4.21 13.54
CA ARG A 84 9.37 -5.56 14.03
C ARG A 84 8.27 -6.29 13.25
N ALA A 85 7.31 -5.58 12.66
CA ALA A 85 6.29 -6.19 11.78
C ALA A 85 6.80 -6.44 10.36
N VAL A 86 7.70 -5.60 9.84
CA VAL A 86 8.31 -5.73 8.50
C VAL A 86 9.47 -6.74 8.49
N TYR A 87 9.99 -7.15 9.66
CA TYR A 87 10.97 -8.24 9.76
C TYR A 87 10.40 -9.61 10.16
N ALA A 88 9.07 -9.76 10.22
CA ALA A 88 8.43 -11.05 10.50
C ALA A 88 7.71 -11.67 9.29
N LYS A 89 7.88 -11.12 8.08
CA LYS A 89 7.68 -11.89 6.85
C LYS A 89 9.04 -12.01 6.20
N ALA A 90 9.71 -13.15 6.41
CA ALA A 90 10.72 -13.59 5.46
C ALA A 90 10.09 -13.39 4.08
N LYS A 91 10.66 -12.52 3.23
CA LYS A 91 10.22 -12.35 1.84
C LYS A 91 9.99 -13.76 1.31
N SER A 92 8.75 -14.08 0.92
CA SER A 92 8.51 -15.41 0.39
C SER A 92 9.42 -15.58 -0.82
N ASP A 93 9.96 -16.77 -1.05
CA ASP A 93 10.82 -16.99 -2.21
C ASP A 93 10.16 -16.52 -3.50
N ASN A 94 8.82 -16.57 -3.56
CA ASN A 94 8.03 -16.06 -4.67
C ASN A 94 8.08 -14.52 -4.82
N ASP A 95 8.09 -13.77 -3.72
CA ASP A 95 8.22 -12.30 -3.76
C ASP A 95 9.64 -11.90 -4.16
N TYR A 96 10.65 -12.59 -3.64
CA TYR A 96 12.05 -12.39 -4.05
C TYR A 96 12.24 -12.74 -5.53
N MET A 97 11.65 -13.84 -5.99
CA MET A 97 11.68 -14.26 -7.39
C MET A 97 10.94 -13.29 -8.31
N SER A 98 9.79 -12.75 -7.87
CA SER A 98 9.02 -11.76 -8.63
C SER A 98 9.81 -10.45 -8.80
N GLU A 99 10.40 -9.94 -7.72
CA GLU A 99 11.25 -8.74 -7.74
C GLU A 99 12.52 -8.96 -8.57
N HIS A 100 13.16 -10.13 -8.43
CA HIS A 100 14.33 -10.51 -9.23
C HIS A 100 13.99 -10.58 -10.73
N LEU A 101 12.88 -11.22 -11.10
CA LEU A 101 12.41 -11.30 -12.48
C LEU A 101 12.05 -9.93 -13.05
N TYR A 102 11.41 -9.08 -12.26
CA TYR A 102 11.09 -7.71 -12.64
C TYR A 102 12.36 -6.89 -12.93
N ASN A 103 13.34 -6.94 -12.01
CA ASN A 103 14.62 -6.27 -12.19
C ASN A 103 15.40 -6.81 -13.39
N MET A 104 15.38 -8.12 -13.61
CA MET A 104 16.02 -8.73 -14.78
C MET A 104 15.34 -8.29 -16.09
N LYS A 105 14.00 -8.22 -16.13
CA LYS A 105 13.26 -7.70 -17.29
C LYS A 105 13.62 -6.24 -17.59
N LEU A 106 13.76 -5.38 -16.56
CA LEU A 106 14.19 -4.00 -16.74
C LEU A 106 15.61 -3.90 -17.29
N GLN A 107 16.54 -4.72 -16.78
CA GLN A 107 17.92 -4.76 -17.28
C GLN A 107 17.98 -5.24 -18.73
N CYS A 108 17.23 -6.30 -19.08
CA CYS A 108 17.14 -6.79 -20.45
C CYS A 108 16.51 -5.73 -21.38
N LEU A 109 15.45 -5.04 -20.93
CA LEU A 109 14.81 -3.97 -21.69
C LEU A 109 15.78 -2.81 -21.93
N HIS A 110 16.50 -2.36 -20.89
CA HIS A 110 17.52 -1.32 -21.01
C HIS A 110 18.63 -1.71 -22.00
N ALA A 111 19.14 -2.94 -21.91
CA ALA A 111 20.16 -3.44 -22.83
C ALA A 111 19.65 -3.51 -24.28
N ALA A 112 18.42 -3.99 -24.50
CA ALA A 112 17.81 -4.07 -25.82
C ALA A 112 17.55 -2.68 -26.43
N LEU A 113 17.11 -1.72 -25.62
CA LEU A 113 16.87 -0.34 -26.05
C LEU A 113 18.16 0.38 -26.47
N ILE A 114 19.27 0.13 -25.76
CA ILE A 114 20.60 0.63 -26.13
C ILE A 114 21.12 -0.06 -27.40
N GLN A 115 21.04 -1.39 -27.47
CA GLN A 115 21.56 -2.16 -28.61
C GLN A 115 20.84 -1.86 -29.92
N ASN A 116 19.53 -1.58 -29.87
CA ASN A 116 18.74 -1.21 -31.04
C ASN A 116 18.82 0.29 -31.38
N GLY A 117 19.64 1.07 -30.68
CA GLY A 117 19.86 2.50 -30.98
C GLY A 117 18.65 3.40 -30.74
N HIS A 118 17.65 2.93 -29.98
CA HIS A 118 16.45 3.73 -29.65
C HIS A 118 16.75 4.82 -28.61
N PHE A 119 17.79 4.63 -27.79
CA PHE A 119 18.29 5.64 -26.86
C PHE A 119 19.82 5.66 -26.91
N ASP A 120 20.41 6.80 -27.29
CA ASP A 120 21.81 7.03 -26.97
C ASP A 120 21.96 7.26 -25.45
N LYS A 121 23.14 6.94 -24.91
CA LYS A 121 23.43 6.99 -23.47
C LYS A 121 23.15 8.36 -22.85
N THR A 122 23.38 9.43 -23.61
CA THR A 122 23.18 10.82 -23.17
C THR A 122 21.68 11.14 -23.07
N SER A 123 20.91 10.70 -24.06
CA SER A 123 19.46 10.88 -24.12
C SER A 123 18.75 10.12 -22.99
N ALA A 124 19.19 8.90 -22.66
CA ALA A 124 18.64 8.13 -21.54
C ALA A 124 18.90 8.81 -20.17
N ILE A 125 20.10 9.36 -19.97
CA ILE A 125 20.46 10.09 -18.74
C ILE A 125 19.59 11.34 -18.61
N ASN A 126 19.46 12.13 -19.67
CA ASN A 126 18.65 13.36 -19.65
C ASN A 126 17.17 13.07 -19.36
N ILE A 127 16.62 11.97 -19.89
CA ILE A 127 15.25 11.56 -19.60
C ILE A 127 15.10 11.14 -18.13
N ALA A 128 16.05 10.37 -17.59
CA ALA A 128 16.02 9.97 -16.18
C ALA A 128 16.12 11.19 -15.23
N GLU A 129 16.98 12.15 -15.56
CA GLU A 129 17.11 13.40 -14.81
C GLU A 129 15.83 14.25 -14.87
N ALA A 130 15.21 14.37 -16.05
CA ALA A 130 13.95 15.11 -16.22
C ALA A 130 12.79 14.46 -15.46
N ILE A 131 12.70 13.13 -15.44
CA ILE A 131 11.68 12.40 -14.68
C ILE A 131 11.87 12.63 -13.17
N ASN A 132 13.10 12.48 -12.66
CA ASN A 132 13.41 12.72 -11.25
C ASN A 132 13.12 14.18 -10.84
N ALA A 133 13.48 15.15 -11.69
CA ALA A 133 13.15 16.55 -11.46
C ALA A 133 11.62 16.78 -11.44
N GLY A 134 10.87 16.12 -12.33
CA GLY A 134 9.42 16.18 -12.37
C GLY A 134 8.77 15.64 -11.08
N PHE A 135 9.22 14.49 -10.58
CA PHE A 135 8.73 13.93 -9.32
C PHE A 135 9.06 14.84 -8.12
N ASN A 136 10.26 15.42 -8.07
CA ASN A 136 10.64 16.36 -7.02
C ASN A 136 9.85 17.68 -7.04
N ALA A 137 9.28 18.05 -8.18
CA ALA A 137 8.50 19.27 -8.35
C ALA A 137 7.03 19.12 -7.94
N ILE A 138 6.54 17.90 -7.78
CA ILE A 138 5.19 17.63 -7.27
C ILE A 138 5.25 17.74 -5.74
N LYS A 139 4.65 18.82 -5.21
CA LYS A 139 4.50 19.10 -3.78
C LYS A 139 3.21 18.50 -3.24
#